data_AF-A0A9R1Q304-F1
#
_entry.id   AF-A0A9R1Q304-F1
#
_cell.length_a   1.000
_cell.length_b   1.000
_cell.length_c   1.000
_cell.angle_alpha   90.00
_cell.angle_beta   90.00
_cell.angle_gamma   90.00
#
_symmetry.space_group_name_H-M   'P 1'
#
loop_
_entity.id
_entity.type
_entity.pdbx_description
1 polymer ?
#
loop_
_entity_poly.entity_id
_entity_poly.type
_entity_poly.pdbx_seq_one_letter_code
_entity_poly.pdbx_strand_id
1 'polypeptide(L)'
;MNLKRAFEGGMLTCPAFSNLTSLVLGDWVMTADFYPLHRILQLSDKLKDLTLKLEMEECSTCKALPPTRRAPTSASGSYPCIERIKIYCRKEHLRVDELVQALLLIAGNAKISIERRP
;
A
#
# COMPACT_ATOMS: atom_id res chain seq x y z
N MET A 1 0.54 -8.52 22.16
CA MET A 1 -0.04 -9.13 20.95
C MET A 1 0.62 -8.50 19.73
N ASN A 2 1.20 -9.28 18.82
CA ASN A 2 1.91 -8.72 17.64
C ASN A 2 0.88 -8.24 16.61
N LEU A 3 0.81 -6.92 16.37
CA LEU A 3 -0.15 -6.30 15.43
C LEU A 3 -0.09 -6.95 14.04
N LYS A 4 1.11 -7.31 13.58
CA LYS A 4 1.33 -8.05 12.33
C LYS A 4 0.62 -9.41 12.28
N ARG A 5 0.67 -10.18 13.38
CA ARG A 5 0.00 -11.50 13.46
C ARG A 5 -1.52 -11.37 13.49
N ALA A 6 -2.04 -10.36 14.19
CA ALA A 6 -3.47 -10.08 14.21
C ALA A 6 -3.99 -9.66 12.82
N PHE A 7 -3.23 -8.82 12.13
CA PHE A 7 -3.52 -8.36 10.76
C PHE A 7 -3.50 -9.53 9.76
N GLU A 8 -2.45 -10.37 9.78
CA GLU A 8 -2.33 -11.53 8.90
C GLU A 8 -3.43 -12.58 9.13
N GLY A 9 -3.76 -12.87 10.41
CA GLY A 9 -4.76 -13.86 10.76
C GLY A 9 -6.18 -13.49 10.31
N GLY A 10 -6.56 -12.22 10.43
CA GLY A 10 -7.89 -11.75 10.01
C GLY A 10 -8.04 -11.56 8.50
N MET A 11 -6.96 -11.21 7.80
CA MET A 11 -7.03 -10.92 6.36
C MET A 11 -7.10 -12.16 5.48
N LEU A 12 -6.36 -13.23 5.80
CA LEU A 12 -6.32 -14.45 4.98
C LEU A 12 -7.69 -15.12 4.84
N THR A 13 -8.59 -14.87 5.79
CA THR A 13 -9.95 -15.43 5.81
C THR A 13 -11.02 -14.43 5.39
N CYS A 14 -10.65 -13.21 4.97
CA CYS A 14 -11.61 -12.16 4.67
C CYS A 14 -12.09 -12.24 3.21
N PRO A 15 -13.33 -12.70 2.94
CA PRO A 15 -13.84 -12.85 1.57
C PRO A 15 -14.08 -11.50 0.87
N ALA A 16 -14.04 -10.38 1.60
CA ALA A 16 -14.24 -9.05 1.02
C ALA A 16 -13.16 -8.68 -0.03
N PHE A 17 -11.95 -9.23 0.10
CA PHE A 17 -10.84 -8.88 -0.81
C PHE A 17 -10.89 -9.64 -2.15
N SER A 18 -11.42 -10.86 -2.20
CA SER A 18 -11.40 -11.70 -3.41
C SER A 18 -12.31 -11.23 -4.56
N ASN A 19 -13.20 -10.25 -4.29
CA ASN A 19 -14.03 -9.61 -5.30
C ASN A 19 -13.84 -8.09 -5.34
N LEU A 20 -12.80 -7.58 -4.68
CA LEU A 20 -12.57 -6.14 -4.58
C LEU A 20 -12.01 -5.61 -5.89
N THR A 21 -12.78 -4.75 -6.57
CA THR A 21 -12.37 -4.10 -7.83
C THR A 21 -11.85 -2.69 -7.63
N SER A 22 -12.27 -2.02 -6.54
CA SER A 22 -11.81 -0.70 -6.16
C SER A 22 -11.53 -0.61 -4.67
N LEU A 23 -10.42 0.01 -4.31
CA LEU A 23 -10.00 0.21 -2.93
C LEU A 23 -9.64 1.68 -2.68
N VAL A 24 -10.18 2.25 -1.61
CA VAL A 24 -9.77 3.54 -1.10
C VAL A 24 -9.20 3.35 0.30
N LEU A 25 -7.93 3.70 0.47
CA LEU A 25 -7.24 3.74 1.74
C LEU A 25 -7.18 5.18 2.23
N GLY A 26 -8.16 5.54 3.07
CA GLY A 26 -8.21 6.80 3.82
C GLY A 26 -7.25 6.79 5.00
N ASP A 27 -6.67 7.95 5.34
CA ASP A 27 -5.79 8.14 6.51
C ASP A 27 -4.66 7.10 6.63
N TRP A 28 -4.09 6.71 5.49
CA TRP A 28 -3.08 5.66 5.45
C TRP A 28 -1.78 6.12 6.12
N VAL A 29 -1.42 5.47 7.22
CA VAL A 29 -0.10 5.64 7.85
C VAL A 29 0.90 4.74 7.16
N MET A 30 1.87 5.35 6.50
CA MET A 30 2.86 4.65 5.71
C MET A 30 3.86 3.88 6.58
N THR A 31 3.73 2.56 6.69
CA THR A 31 4.76 1.72 7.33
C THR A 31 6.07 1.81 6.56
N ALA A 32 7.21 1.60 7.22
CA ALA A 32 8.52 1.68 6.57
C ALA A 32 8.67 0.71 5.39
N ASP A 33 8.04 -0.48 5.49
CA ASP A 33 8.15 -1.58 4.53
C ASP A 33 6.95 -1.74 3.59
N PHE A 34 5.94 -0.87 3.69
CA PHE A 34 4.66 -0.97 2.98
C PHE A 34 3.96 -2.35 3.12
N TYR A 35 4.33 -3.17 4.11
CA TYR A 35 3.87 -4.56 4.21
C TYR A 35 2.35 -4.72 4.21
N PRO A 36 1.58 -3.90 4.95
CA PRO A 36 0.12 -3.97 4.91
C PRO A 36 -0.43 -3.73 3.50
N LEU A 37 0.16 -2.83 2.72
CA LEU A 37 -0.28 -2.53 1.35
C LEU A 37 -0.06 -3.74 0.45
N HIS A 38 1.16 -4.30 0.48
CA HIS A 38 1.48 -5.49 -0.30
C HIS A 38 0.50 -6.63 -0.03
N ARG A 39 0.15 -6.87 1.24
CA ARG A 39 -0.78 -7.93 1.61
C ARG A 39 -2.20 -7.67 1.12
N ILE A 40 -2.69 -6.43 1.21
CA ILE A 40 -4.02 -6.09 0.67
C ILE A 40 -4.06 -6.33 -0.84
N LEU A 41 -3.03 -5.89 -1.56
CA LEU A 41 -2.95 -6.07 -3.00
C LEU A 41 -2.92 -7.56 -3.38
N GLN A 42 -2.12 -8.38 -2.71
CA GLN A 42 -2.03 -9.81 -2.98
C GLN A 42 -3.34 -10.58 -2.74
N LEU A 43 -4.19 -10.12 -1.82
CA LEU A 43 -5.49 -10.74 -1.57
C LEU A 43 -6.60 -10.21 -2.49
N SER A 44 -6.33 -9.13 -3.22
CA SER A 44 -7.31 -8.44 -4.05
C SER A 44 -7.00 -8.66 -5.53
N ASP A 45 -7.02 -9.91 -5.99
CA ASP A 45 -6.67 -10.33 -7.35
C ASP A 45 -7.44 -9.60 -8.47
N LYS A 46 -8.68 -9.17 -8.19
CA LYS A 46 -9.54 -8.44 -9.12
C LYS A 46 -9.43 -6.91 -9.04
N LEU A 47 -8.52 -6.38 -8.22
CA LEU A 47 -8.40 -4.95 -8.00
C LEU A 47 -7.94 -4.21 -9.27
N LYS A 48 -8.70 -3.20 -9.68
CA LYS A 48 -8.43 -2.35 -10.84
C LYS A 48 -8.10 -0.91 -10.45
N ASP A 49 -8.74 -0.41 -9.41
CA ASP A 49 -8.63 0.97 -8.95
C ASP A 49 -8.10 1.03 -7.52
N LEU A 50 -6.94 1.67 -7.33
CA LEU A 50 -6.38 1.95 -6.01
C LEU A 50 -6.35 3.45 -5.76
N THR A 51 -6.89 3.90 -4.63
CA THR A 51 -6.76 5.27 -4.14
C THR A 51 -6.11 5.29 -2.77
N LEU A 52 -5.00 6.01 -2.64
CA LEU A 52 -4.26 6.20 -1.39
C LEU A 52 -4.41 7.66 -0.94
N LYS A 53 -4.90 7.89 0.28
CA LYS A 53 -4.99 9.23 0.89
C LYS A 53 -4.00 9.33 2.05
N LEU A 54 -2.89 10.01 1.79
CA LEU A 54 -1.80 10.27 2.73
C LEU A 54 -2.11 11.55 3.52
N GLU A 55 -3.17 11.50 4.34
CA GLU A 55 -3.71 12.67 5.06
C GLU A 55 -3.14 12.81 6.49
N MET A 56 -2.55 11.74 7.05
CA MET A 56 -1.91 11.77 8.37
C MET A 56 -0.51 12.39 8.31
N GLU A 57 -0.15 13.10 9.39
CA GLU A 57 1.22 13.58 9.60
C GLU A 57 2.19 12.39 9.61
N GLU A 58 3.42 12.64 9.17
CA GLU A 58 4.47 11.63 9.16
C GLU A 58 4.60 11.01 10.55
N CYS A 59 4.28 9.72 10.65
CA CYS A 59 4.48 8.93 11.85
C CYS A 59 5.96 9.03 12.26
N SER A 60 6.25 9.73 13.36
CA SER A 60 7.62 9.99 13.85
C SER A 60 8.39 8.69 14.14
N THR A 61 7.69 7.64 14.58
CA THR A 61 8.24 6.29 14.76
C THR A 61 8.53 5.57 13.45
N CYS A 62 7.88 5.96 12.36
CA CYS A 62 8.09 5.39 11.02
C CYS A 62 9.36 5.93 10.34
N LYS A 63 9.93 7.05 10.84
CA LYS A 63 11.25 7.57 10.44
C LYS A 63 12.42 6.79 11.05
N ALA A 64 12.22 6.22 12.24
CA ALA A 64 13.30 5.66 13.07
C ALA A 64 13.61 4.19 12.78
N LEU A 65 12.75 3.50 12.03
CA LEU A 65 13.02 2.12 11.65
C LEU A 65 13.93 2.16 10.41
N PRO A 66 15.20 1.69 10.49
CA PRO A 66 15.97 1.42 9.28
C PRO A 66 15.09 0.53 8.39
N PRO A 67 15.09 0.70 7.06
CA PRO A 67 14.34 -0.17 6.17
C PRO A 67 14.72 -1.59 6.54
N THR A 68 13.81 -2.31 7.20
CA THR A 68 14.14 -3.59 7.81
C THR A 68 14.65 -4.42 6.66
N ARG A 69 15.94 -4.78 6.69
CA ARG A 69 16.62 -5.55 5.65
C ARG A 69 15.95 -6.90 5.54
N ARG A 70 14.87 -6.90 4.78
CA ARG A 70 14.06 -7.97 4.26
C ARG A 70 13.03 -7.21 3.42
N ALA A 71 13.45 -6.86 2.20
CA ALA A 71 12.53 -6.95 1.09
C ALA A 71 11.70 -8.23 1.32
N PRO A 72 10.37 -8.21 1.22
CA PRO A 72 9.59 -9.44 1.29
C PRO A 72 10.20 -10.39 0.26
N THR A 73 11.02 -11.33 0.73
CA THR A 73 11.70 -12.30 -0.11
C THR A 73 10.57 -13.13 -0.64
N SER A 74 10.24 -12.92 -1.91
CA SER A 74 9.39 -13.79 -2.70
C SER A 74 8.10 -14.17 -1.95
N ALA A 75 7.26 -13.20 -1.63
CA ALA A 75 5.84 -13.54 -1.56
C ALA A 75 5.44 -13.85 -3.01
N SER A 76 5.54 -15.14 -3.36
CA SER A 76 5.11 -15.75 -4.62
C SER A 76 3.60 -15.65 -4.78
N GLY A 77 3.09 -14.43 -4.72
CA GLY A 77 1.70 -14.07 -4.89
C GLY A 77 1.60 -13.22 -6.15
N SER A 78 0.69 -13.60 -7.04
CA SER A 78 0.31 -12.75 -8.16
C SER A 78 -0.25 -11.45 -7.59
N TYR A 79 0.24 -10.31 -8.08
CA TYR A 79 -0.38 -9.02 -7.81
C TYR A 79 -1.50 -8.76 -8.82
N PRO A 80 -2.54 -8.01 -8.44
CA PRO A 80 -3.62 -7.69 -9.34
C PRO A 80 -3.15 -6.85 -10.53
N CYS A 81 -3.84 -7.01 -11.66
CA CYS A 81 -3.67 -6.13 -12.81
C CYS A 81 -4.39 -4.78 -12.55
N ILE A 82 -3.78 -3.96 -11.69
CA ILE A 82 -4.25 -2.61 -11.36
C ILE A 82 -4.11 -1.74 -12.61
N GLU A 83 -5.18 -1.01 -12.93
CA GLU A 83 -5.23 -0.14 -14.11
C GLU A 83 -4.94 1.31 -13.72
N ARG A 84 -5.39 1.71 -12.53
CA ARG A 84 -5.37 3.11 -12.09
C ARG A 84 -4.98 3.21 -10.62
N ILE A 85 -4.05 4.13 -10.35
CA ILE A 85 -3.61 4.48 -9.01
C ILE A 85 -3.75 5.99 -8.82
N LYS A 86 -4.46 6.41 -7.77
CA LYS A 86 -4.57 7.80 -7.35
C LYS A 86 -3.92 7.97 -5.98
N ILE A 87 -3.01 8.92 -5.86
CA ILE A 87 -2.34 9.26 -4.61
C ILE A 87 -2.71 10.69 -4.25
N TYR A 88 -3.38 10.87 -3.12
CA TYR A 88 -3.63 12.17 -2.51
C TYR A 88 -2.61 12.38 -1.40
N CYS A 89 -1.85 13.48 -1.46
CA CYS A 89 -0.85 13.78 -0.45
C CYS A 89 -0.72 15.29 -0.21
N ARG A 90 -0.14 15.69 0.93
CA ARG A 90 0.30 17.06 1.15
C ARG A 90 1.52 17.39 0.27
N LYS A 91 1.77 18.68 0.04
CA LYS A 91 2.75 19.18 -0.95
C LYS A 91 4.20 18.69 -0.74
N GLU A 92 4.61 18.40 0.50
CA GLU A 92 5.98 17.99 0.87
C GLU A 92 6.08 16.60 1.51
N HIS A 93 5.17 15.67 1.21
CA HIS A 93 5.19 14.36 1.86
C HIS A 93 6.43 13.53 1.44
N LEU A 94 7.42 13.38 2.33
CA LEU A 94 8.80 12.96 1.98
C LEU A 94 8.90 11.55 1.40
N ARG A 95 7.93 10.68 1.68
CA ARG A 95 7.94 9.27 1.27
C ARG A 95 7.05 8.94 0.06
N VAL A 96 6.48 9.94 -0.61
CA VAL A 96 5.64 9.70 -1.80
C VAL A 96 6.45 9.06 -2.92
N ASP A 97 7.69 9.49 -3.11
CA ASP A 97 8.56 8.94 -4.15
C ASP A 97 8.90 7.46 -3.90
N GLU A 98 9.19 7.09 -2.64
CA GLU A 98 9.40 5.69 -2.24
C GLU A 98 8.15 4.83 -2.52
N LEU A 99 6.97 5.35 -2.19
CA LEU A 99 5.71 4.67 -2.44
C LEU A 99 5.46 4.47 -3.93
N VAL A 100 5.71 5.49 -4.76
CA VAL A 100 5.56 5.41 -6.21
C VAL A 100 6.48 4.33 -6.77
N GLN A 101 7.74 4.28 -6.34
CA GLN A 101 8.69 3.24 -6.77
C GLN A 101 8.22 1.83 -6.38
N ALA A 102 7.73 1.65 -5.15
CA ALA A 102 7.17 0.38 -4.71
C ALA A 102 5.96 -0.04 -5.55
N LEU A 103 5.07 0.91 -5.89
CA LEU A 103 3.89 0.66 -6.70
C LEU A 103 4.23 0.34 -8.17
N LEU A 104 5.24 0.97 -8.75
CA LEU A 104 5.71 0.67 -10.11
C LEU A 104 6.20 -0.78 -10.23
N LEU A 105 6.90 -1.29 -9.21
CA LEU A 105 7.34 -2.69 -9.18
C LEU A 105 6.18 -3.70 -9.13
N ILE A 106 5.04 -3.29 -8.56
CA ILE A 106 3.86 -4.15 -8.36
C ILE A 106 2.89 -4.06 -9.52
N ALA A 107 2.62 -2.83 -9.97
CA ALA A 107 1.52 -2.48 -10.85
C ALA A 107 1.97 -2.13 -12.27
N GLY A 108 3.28 -2.11 -12.55
CA GLY A 108 3.91 -2.01 -13.87
C GLY A 108 3.38 -0.89 -14.75
N ASN A 109 2.29 -1.17 -15.46
CA ASN A 109 1.66 -0.30 -16.46
C ASN A 109 0.49 0.54 -15.91
N ALA A 110 0.20 0.46 -14.61
CA ALA A 110 -0.89 1.22 -14.02
C ALA A 110 -0.70 2.73 -14.20
N LYS A 111 -1.78 3.43 -14.54
CA LYS A 111 -1.76 4.90 -14.62
C LYS A 111 -1.72 5.48 -13.21
N ILE A 112 -0.56 5.96 -12.79
CA ILE A 112 -0.37 6.65 -11.51
C ILE A 112 -0.65 8.15 -11.69
N SER A 113 -1.48 8.70 -10.80
CA SER A 113 -1.74 10.14 -10.70
C SER A 113 -1.56 10.59 -9.26
N ILE A 114 -0.89 11.73 -9.09
CA ILE A 114 -0.60 12.31 -7.77
C ILE A 114 -1.31 13.66 -7.69
N GLU A 115 -2.27 13.76 -6.77
CA GLU A 115 -3.03 14.97 -6.49
C GLU A 115 -2.51 15.57 -5.18
N ARG A 116 -1.76 16.67 -5.30
CA ARG A 116 -1.25 17.40 -4.14
C ARG A 116 -2.34 18.31 -3.59
N ARG A 117 -2.73 18.09 -2.33
CA ARG A 117 -3.59 19.03 -1.61
C ARG A 117 -2.77 20.18 -1.03
N PRO A 118 -3.37 21.39 -0.95
CA PRO A 118 -2.76 22.54 -0.29
C PRO A 118 -2.33 22.23 1.13
#